data_AF-A0A372JP54-F1
#
_entry.id   AF-A0A372JP54-F1
#
_cell.length_a   1.000
_cell.length_b   1.000
_cell.length_c   1.000
_cell.angle_alpha   90.00
_cell.angle_beta   90.00
_cell.angle_gamma   90.00
#
_symmetry.space_group_name_H-M   'P 1'
#
loop_
_entity.id
_entity.type
_entity.pdbx_description
1 polymer ?
#
loop_
_entity_poly.entity_id
_entity_poly.type
_entity_poly.pdbx_seq_one_letter_code
_entity_poly.pdbx_strand_id
1 'polypeptide(L)'
;MQDATRPLYGQVVAYCNQKGPSRAAVLLFAVASGTAVANVYFAQPLLATLGGEFGIGTGAVGAVVTATQAGYGLGLLLLVPLGDVLDRRRLVPAQLLLLAGALALLGTATRVPVLFASAAAVGLLAVVTQTLVAAAASLASPADRGRVVGQVTSGIVVGILLARTVSGVLADLGGWRSVYLVSAAVTTLLALLLRRTLPLQQARPRVRYPELLRSTVALFVREPLLRARGLLALLLFAAFGTLWSCVALPLTDLGLSHTAIGAFGLAGAAGALAAAPAGRLHDRGLGVRTTTVALVLLALSWGPLALVRHSLWWLALGAVLLDLAVQAVHVTSQSMIYTRRPDAGSRVIGGYMVFYSAGSALGAVASTALYAAAGWSAVCALGAGFSLAALAVSRMGLSSERSPMPEIRLAVPSDRPAVERIVQAAYAPWTEVIGTPPLPLGSDYAALIEAGRVHVLDDLSGLIVLIPEDGRLLVDNVAVDPSRQGEGLGRRLLDHAEEQARALGLPALRLITNEKMTSNIARYERRGYRETGREEIQGRHAVHMAKTL
;
A
#
# COMPACT_ATOMS: atom_id res chain seq x y z
N MET A 1 15.26 -27.73 -29.27
CA MET A 1 14.42 -26.54 -29.01
C MET A 1 14.59 -26.16 -27.54
N GLN A 2 15.64 -25.40 -27.25
CA GLN A 2 16.10 -25.08 -25.89
C GLN A 2 15.28 -23.94 -25.29
N ASP A 3 14.44 -24.30 -24.32
CA ASP A 3 14.36 -23.73 -22.96
C ASP A 3 14.20 -22.20 -22.80
N ALA A 4 13.05 -21.67 -23.23
CA ALA A 4 12.59 -20.32 -22.89
C ALA A 4 11.81 -20.24 -21.56
N THR A 5 11.58 -21.38 -20.88
CA THR A 5 10.76 -21.52 -19.66
C THR A 5 11.56 -21.52 -18.35
N ARG A 6 12.85 -21.87 -18.37
CA ARG A 6 13.78 -21.77 -17.21
C ARG A 6 13.80 -20.42 -16.46
N PRO A 7 13.69 -19.23 -17.10
CA PRO A 7 13.75 -17.95 -16.37
C PRO A 7 12.51 -17.69 -15.50
N LEU A 8 11.33 -18.18 -15.92
CA LEU A 8 10.06 -17.98 -15.24
C LEU A 8 9.93 -18.86 -13.99
N TYR A 9 10.41 -20.10 -14.06
CA TYR A 9 10.39 -21.06 -12.97
C TYR A 9 11.20 -20.61 -11.73
N GLY A 10 12.44 -20.14 -11.93
CA GLY A 10 13.27 -19.64 -10.84
C GLY A 10 12.70 -18.40 -10.15
N GLN A 11 11.93 -17.58 -10.88
CA GLN A 11 11.31 -16.36 -10.34
C GLN A 11 10.06 -16.66 -9.51
N VAL A 12 9.22 -17.62 -9.92
CA VAL A 12 7.98 -17.97 -9.20
C VAL A 12 8.26 -18.72 -7.90
N VAL A 13 9.18 -19.69 -7.90
CA VAL A 13 9.57 -20.42 -6.67
C VAL A 13 10.30 -19.50 -5.69
N ALA A 14 11.17 -18.60 -6.18
CA ALA A 14 11.79 -17.58 -5.35
C ALA A 14 10.79 -16.58 -4.79
N TYR A 15 9.72 -16.23 -5.52
CA TYR A 15 8.66 -15.34 -5.06
C TYR A 15 7.79 -15.98 -3.96
N CYS A 16 7.48 -17.27 -4.06
CA CYS A 16 6.70 -18.00 -3.05
C CYS A 16 7.51 -18.34 -1.78
N ASN A 17 8.82 -18.57 -1.91
CA ASN A 17 9.74 -18.88 -0.79
C ASN A 17 10.55 -17.68 -0.28
N GLN A 18 10.30 -16.48 -0.79
CA GLN A 18 10.97 -15.28 -0.30
C GLN A 18 10.57 -15.02 1.15
N LYS A 19 11.52 -15.25 2.07
CA LYS A 19 11.43 -14.68 3.41
C LYS A 19 11.30 -13.17 3.25
N GLY A 20 10.17 -12.62 3.70
CA GLY A 20 9.92 -11.18 3.67
C GLY A 20 11.04 -10.41 4.38
N PRO A 21 11.14 -9.09 4.17
CA PRO A 21 12.20 -8.28 4.74
C PRO A 21 12.22 -8.45 6.26
N SER A 22 13.43 -8.47 6.83
CA SER A 22 13.58 -8.52 8.28
C SER A 22 12.88 -7.33 8.93
N ARG A 23 12.40 -7.49 10.18
CA ARG A 23 11.75 -6.39 10.92
C ARG A 23 12.65 -5.15 10.99
N ALA A 24 13.96 -5.35 11.13
CA ALA A 24 14.94 -4.27 11.12
C ALA A 24 15.01 -3.54 9.77
N ALA A 25 14.93 -4.27 8.65
CA ALA A 25 14.89 -3.65 7.32
C ALA A 25 13.61 -2.83 7.10
N VAL A 26 12.45 -3.36 7.54
CA VAL A 26 11.18 -2.61 7.47
C VAL A 26 11.22 -1.36 8.34
N LEU A 27 11.78 -1.44 9.55
CA LEU A 27 11.96 -0.28 10.42
C LEU A 27 12.90 0.75 9.77
N LEU A 28 14.00 0.31 9.17
CA LEU A 28 14.92 1.19 8.46
C LEU A 28 14.24 1.89 7.27
N PHE A 29 13.41 1.17 6.50
CA PHE A 29 12.60 1.78 5.44
C PHE A 29 11.60 2.80 5.98
N ALA A 30 10.97 2.51 7.12
CA ALA A 30 10.02 3.40 7.79
C ALA A 30 10.72 4.69 8.28
N VAL A 31 11.86 4.55 8.96
CA VAL A 31 12.66 5.69 9.44
C VAL A 31 13.19 6.51 8.26
N ALA A 32 13.77 5.87 7.25
CA ALA A 32 14.31 6.58 6.10
C ALA A 32 13.24 7.32 5.29
N SER A 33 12.09 6.68 5.07
CA SER A 33 10.93 7.31 4.44
C SER A 33 10.40 8.48 5.26
N GLY A 34 10.27 8.30 6.58
CA GLY A 34 9.86 9.34 7.52
C GLY A 34 10.80 10.55 7.52
N THR A 35 12.11 10.32 7.65
CA THR A 35 13.13 11.38 7.60
C THR A 35 13.11 12.10 6.26
N ALA A 36 13.06 11.37 5.14
CA ALA A 36 13.06 11.97 3.81
C ALA A 36 11.86 12.90 3.59
N VAL A 37 10.64 12.45 3.93
CA VAL A 37 9.43 13.29 3.81
C VAL A 37 9.39 14.42 4.85
N ALA A 38 9.87 14.23 6.08
CA ALA A 38 9.89 15.27 7.10
C ALA A 38 10.59 16.56 6.63
N ASN A 39 11.62 16.43 5.78
CA ASN A 39 12.33 17.57 5.17
C ASN A 39 11.43 18.53 4.40
N VAL A 40 10.33 18.02 3.82
CA VAL A 40 9.35 18.83 3.08
C VAL A 40 8.60 19.79 4.01
N TYR A 41 8.50 19.44 5.30
CA TYR A 41 7.69 20.14 6.30
C TYR A 41 8.54 21.02 7.25
N PHE A 42 9.86 20.85 7.30
CA PHE A 42 10.75 21.60 8.20
C PHE A 42 10.71 23.12 8.02
N ALA A 43 10.42 23.62 6.82
CA ALA A 43 10.35 25.05 6.59
C ALA A 43 9.18 25.73 7.33
N GLN A 44 8.10 25.00 7.64
CA GLN A 44 6.86 25.58 8.18
C GLN A 44 7.03 26.36 9.49
N PRO A 45 7.66 25.82 10.55
CA PRO A 45 7.90 26.59 11.78
C PRO A 45 9.00 27.65 11.65
N LEU A 46 9.80 27.61 10.58
CA LEU A 46 10.97 28.47 10.39
C LEU A 46 10.67 29.70 9.53
N LEU A 47 9.44 29.81 8.99
CA LEU A 47 9.06 30.84 8.03
C LEU A 47 9.33 32.26 8.54
N ALA A 48 8.93 32.58 9.78
CA ALA A 48 9.16 33.91 10.36
C ALA A 48 10.66 34.25 10.43
N THR A 49 11.49 33.31 10.87
CA THR A 49 12.95 33.47 10.97
C THR A 49 13.59 33.64 9.60
N LEU A 50 13.18 32.83 8.61
CA LEU A 50 13.64 32.94 7.22
C LEU A 50 13.24 34.28 6.60
N GLY A 51 12.03 34.77 6.89
CA GLY A 51 11.56 36.07 6.44
C GLY A 51 12.42 37.22 6.96
N GLY A 52 12.71 37.22 8.26
CA GLY A 52 13.56 38.23 8.89
C GLY A 52 14.99 38.23 8.36
N GLU A 53 15.60 37.06 8.20
CA GLU A 53 17.01 36.97 7.77
C GLU A 53 17.21 37.33 6.30
N PHE A 54 16.32 36.90 5.42
CA PHE A 54 16.46 37.13 3.98
C PHE A 54 15.74 38.39 3.49
N GLY A 55 15.12 39.16 4.39
CA GLY A 55 14.35 40.36 4.03
C GLY A 55 13.15 40.05 3.13
N ILE A 56 12.57 38.86 3.24
CA ILE A 56 11.46 38.40 2.41
C ILE A 56 10.15 38.79 3.10
N GLY A 57 9.27 39.50 2.40
CA GLY A 57 7.95 39.86 2.92
C GLY A 57 7.09 38.64 3.27
N THR A 58 6.18 38.79 4.23
CA THR A 58 5.35 37.70 4.81
C THR A 58 4.65 36.83 3.77
N GLY A 59 4.16 37.40 2.66
CA GLY A 59 3.55 36.64 1.56
C GLY A 59 4.56 35.84 0.72
N ALA A 60 5.78 36.35 0.53
CA ALA A 60 6.81 35.69 -0.28
C ALA A 60 7.55 34.59 0.51
N VAL A 61 7.56 34.64 1.84
CA VAL A 61 8.11 33.59 2.71
C VAL A 61 7.37 32.26 2.52
N GLY A 62 6.04 32.31 2.36
CA GLY A 62 5.22 31.13 2.06
C GLY A 62 5.60 30.43 0.75
N ALA A 63 6.24 31.15 -0.18
CA ALA A 63 6.71 30.57 -1.44
C ALA A 63 7.83 29.53 -1.22
N VAL A 64 8.54 29.53 -0.09
CA VAL A 64 9.54 28.49 0.23
C VAL A 64 8.85 27.13 0.37
N VAL A 65 7.70 27.09 1.05
CA VAL A 65 6.86 25.88 1.16
C VAL A 65 6.34 25.51 -0.23
N THR A 66 5.81 26.47 -0.98
CA THR A 66 5.32 26.24 -2.35
C THR A 66 6.39 25.66 -3.27
N ALA A 67 7.62 26.20 -3.24
CA ALA A 67 8.74 25.71 -4.04
C ALA A 67 9.11 24.27 -3.67
N THR A 68 9.14 23.96 -2.37
CA THR A 68 9.38 22.60 -1.88
C THR A 68 8.29 21.64 -2.35
N GLN A 69 7.01 22.03 -2.24
CA GLN A 69 5.88 21.20 -2.66
C GLN A 69 5.82 21.01 -4.18
N ALA A 70 6.13 22.06 -4.96
CA ALA A 70 6.24 21.97 -6.41
C ALA A 70 7.37 21.01 -6.82
N GLY A 71 8.53 21.11 -6.16
CA GLY A 71 9.63 20.16 -6.31
C GLY A 71 9.18 18.73 -6.03
N TYR A 72 8.50 18.49 -4.91
CA TYR A 72 7.97 17.17 -4.55
C TYR A 72 7.01 16.62 -5.62
N GLY A 73 6.05 17.43 -6.08
CA GLY A 73 5.13 17.03 -7.16
C GLY A 73 5.85 16.66 -8.46
N LEU A 74 6.85 17.44 -8.88
CA LEU A 74 7.69 17.13 -10.04
C LEU A 74 8.48 15.83 -9.82
N GLY A 75 9.01 15.62 -8.61
CA GLY A 75 9.79 14.43 -8.26
C GLY A 75 8.96 13.15 -8.36
N LEU A 76 7.67 13.21 -8.01
CA LEU A 76 6.75 12.07 -8.14
C LEU A 76 6.61 11.60 -9.60
N LEU A 77 6.62 12.54 -10.54
CA LEU A 77 6.50 12.26 -11.97
C LEU A 77 7.84 11.90 -12.62
N LEU A 78 8.92 12.55 -12.21
CA LEU A 78 10.23 12.45 -12.88
C LEU A 78 11.14 11.39 -12.25
N LEU A 79 11.20 11.31 -10.92
CA LEU A 79 12.19 10.49 -10.22
C LEU A 79 11.64 9.15 -9.73
N VAL A 80 10.39 9.09 -9.26
CA VAL A 80 9.81 7.85 -8.74
C VAL A 80 9.77 6.72 -9.80
N PRO A 81 9.45 6.98 -11.09
CA PRO A 81 9.48 5.95 -12.14
C PRO A 81 10.84 5.25 -12.30
N LEU A 82 11.95 5.94 -11.98
CA LEU A 82 13.29 5.35 -12.05
C LEU A 82 13.43 4.10 -11.15
N GLY A 83 12.63 4.02 -10.09
CA GLY A 83 12.58 2.85 -9.20
C GLY A 83 12.08 1.56 -9.85
N ASP A 84 11.50 1.65 -11.05
CA ASP A 84 11.06 0.48 -11.84
C ASP A 84 12.15 -0.02 -12.80
N VAL A 85 13.10 0.83 -13.21
CA VAL A 85 14.12 0.47 -14.21
C VAL A 85 15.54 0.39 -13.66
N LEU A 86 15.87 1.18 -12.63
CA LEU A 86 17.19 1.17 -12.01
C LEU A 86 17.23 0.23 -10.80
N ASP A 87 18.43 -0.28 -10.49
CA ASP A 87 18.66 -1.05 -9.27
C ASP A 87 18.46 -0.17 -8.04
N ARG A 88 17.48 -0.53 -7.20
CA ARG A 88 17.10 0.20 -6.00
C ARG A 88 18.24 0.29 -4.98
N ARG A 89 19.15 -0.70 -4.94
CA ARG A 89 20.35 -0.67 -4.07
C ARG A 89 21.31 0.47 -4.43
N ARG A 90 21.27 0.96 -5.67
CA ARG A 90 22.07 2.11 -6.13
C ARG A 90 21.25 3.40 -6.16
N LEU A 91 20.02 3.33 -6.67
CA LEU A 91 19.15 4.49 -6.83
C LEU A 91 18.79 5.13 -5.48
N VAL A 92 18.33 4.34 -4.50
CA VAL A 92 17.85 4.89 -3.23
C VAL A 92 18.97 5.59 -2.45
N PRO A 93 20.16 4.99 -2.24
CA PRO A 93 21.26 5.72 -1.60
C PRO A 93 21.72 6.95 -2.39
N ALA A 94 21.74 6.88 -3.74
CA ALA A 94 22.10 8.04 -4.54
C ALA A 94 21.11 9.20 -4.37
N GLN A 95 19.81 8.92 -4.38
CA GLN A 95 18.78 9.94 -4.12
C GLN A 95 18.87 10.52 -2.72
N LEU A 96 19.15 9.69 -1.69
CA LEU A 96 19.35 10.17 -0.32
C LEU A 96 20.61 11.03 -0.18
N LEU A 97 21.72 10.67 -0.84
CA LEU A 97 22.94 11.49 -0.82
C LEU A 97 22.73 12.82 -1.55
N LEU A 98 22.00 12.82 -2.67
CA LEU A 98 21.60 14.04 -3.35
C LEU A 98 20.69 14.90 -2.46
N LEU A 99 19.73 14.28 -1.75
CA LEU A 99 18.87 14.96 -0.78
C LEU A 99 19.70 15.59 0.34
N ALA A 100 20.67 14.86 0.89
CA ALA A 100 21.60 15.38 1.89
C ALA A 100 22.41 16.58 1.36
N GLY A 101 22.86 16.53 0.10
CA GLY A 101 23.51 17.66 -0.55
C GLY A 101 22.59 18.88 -0.70
N ALA A 102 21.33 18.67 -1.12
CA ALA A 102 20.34 19.74 -1.21
C ALA A 102 20.01 20.35 0.17
N LEU A 103 19.93 19.52 1.21
CA LEU A 103 19.74 19.97 2.60
C LEU A 103 20.95 20.78 3.10
N ALA A 104 22.18 20.34 2.80
CA ALA A 104 23.38 21.09 3.16
C ALA A 104 23.41 22.45 2.47
N LEU A 105 23.13 22.50 1.16
CA LEU A 105 23.03 23.75 0.40
C LEU A 105 21.96 24.69 0.98
N LEU A 106 20.80 24.15 1.35
CA LEU A 106 19.71 24.90 1.98
C LEU A 106 20.13 25.45 3.35
N GLY A 107 20.76 24.62 4.20
CA GLY A 107 21.24 25.01 5.53
C GLY A 107 22.39 26.01 5.50
N THR A 108 23.17 26.08 4.41
CA THR A 108 24.23 27.08 4.20
C THR A 108 23.80 28.25 3.33
N ALA A 109 22.52 28.35 2.97
CA ALA A 109 22.05 29.40 2.07
C ALA A 109 22.23 30.79 2.71
N THR A 110 22.74 31.72 1.90
CA THR A 110 22.92 33.14 2.25
C THR A 110 22.24 34.07 1.24
N ARG A 111 21.71 33.52 0.14
CA ARG A 111 21.05 34.27 -0.93
C ARG A 111 19.68 33.69 -1.23
N VAL A 112 18.70 34.56 -1.46
CA VAL A 112 17.31 34.19 -1.74
C VAL A 112 17.16 33.17 -2.89
N PRO A 113 17.81 33.33 -4.06
CA PRO A 113 17.67 32.34 -5.13
C PRO A 113 18.19 30.94 -4.74
N VAL A 114 19.25 30.88 -3.92
CA VAL A 114 19.82 29.62 -3.43
C VAL A 114 18.87 28.95 -2.45
N LEU A 115 18.22 29.73 -1.57
CA LEU A 115 17.20 29.24 -0.64
C LEU A 115 16.05 28.56 -1.41
N PHE A 116 15.47 29.25 -2.40
CA PHE A 116 14.37 28.71 -3.20
C PHE A 116 14.76 27.50 -4.04
N ALA A 117 15.90 27.57 -4.75
CA ALA A 117 16.37 26.46 -5.58
C ALA A 117 16.68 25.21 -4.74
N SER A 118 17.29 25.39 -3.56
CA SER A 118 17.60 24.27 -2.66
C SER A 118 16.33 23.71 -2.02
N ALA A 119 15.36 24.55 -1.65
CA ALA A 119 14.06 24.11 -1.15
C ALA A 119 13.30 23.28 -2.20
N ALA A 120 13.26 23.72 -3.45
CA ALA A 120 12.69 22.95 -4.56
C ALA A 120 13.44 21.62 -4.79
N ALA A 121 14.77 21.62 -4.71
CA ALA A 121 15.59 20.41 -4.84
C ALA A 121 15.34 19.41 -3.68
N VAL A 122 15.21 19.89 -2.44
CA VAL A 122 14.83 19.07 -1.28
C VAL A 122 13.49 18.40 -1.53
N GLY A 123 12.48 19.15 -1.98
CA GLY A 123 11.19 18.60 -2.37
C GLY A 123 11.30 17.52 -3.44
N LEU A 124 12.00 17.85 -4.54
CA LEU A 124 12.23 16.94 -5.67
C LEU A 124 12.84 15.61 -5.24
N LEU A 125 13.79 15.63 -4.31
CA LEU A 125 14.56 14.45 -3.89
C LEU A 125 13.91 13.69 -2.72
N ALA A 126 13.06 14.34 -1.91
CA ALA A 126 12.31 13.70 -0.81
C ALA A 126 11.35 12.58 -1.28
N VAL A 127 11.03 12.55 -2.58
CA VAL A 127 10.20 11.52 -3.22
C VAL A 127 10.81 10.11 -3.19
N VAL A 128 12.09 9.98 -2.83
CA VAL A 128 12.75 8.69 -2.55
C VAL A 128 11.95 7.82 -1.57
N THR A 129 11.15 8.45 -0.72
CA THR A 129 10.17 7.80 0.15
C THR A 129 9.21 6.89 -0.62
N GLN A 130 8.70 7.33 -1.77
CA GLN A 130 7.79 6.50 -2.56
C GLN A 130 8.52 5.34 -3.24
N THR A 131 9.79 5.54 -3.60
CA THR A 131 10.66 4.45 -4.06
C THR A 131 10.90 3.42 -2.95
N LEU A 132 11.05 3.85 -1.70
CA LEU A 132 11.17 2.98 -0.52
C LEU A 132 9.86 2.22 -0.22
N VAL A 133 8.70 2.87 -0.34
CA VAL A 133 7.39 2.20 -0.22
C VAL A 133 7.24 1.10 -1.28
N ALA A 134 7.57 1.42 -2.55
CA ALA A 134 7.56 0.44 -3.63
C ALA A 134 8.61 -0.68 -3.44
N ALA A 135 9.75 -0.37 -2.82
CA ALA A 135 10.76 -1.35 -2.42
C ALA A 135 10.22 -2.31 -1.36
N ALA A 136 9.64 -1.77 -0.30
CA ALA A 136 9.05 -2.52 0.79
C ALA A 136 7.93 -3.45 0.28
N ALA A 137 7.03 -2.95 -0.57
CA ALA A 137 5.96 -3.73 -1.19
C ALA A 137 6.49 -4.89 -2.05
N SER A 138 7.59 -4.67 -2.78
CA SER A 138 8.20 -5.68 -3.66
C SER A 138 8.98 -6.76 -2.92
N LEU A 139 9.60 -6.41 -1.79
CA LEU A 139 10.38 -7.35 -0.99
C LEU A 139 9.48 -8.18 -0.06
N ALA A 140 8.29 -7.67 0.26
CA ALA A 140 7.33 -8.36 1.09
C ALA A 140 6.67 -9.53 0.36
N SER A 141 6.49 -10.64 1.09
CA SER A 141 5.69 -11.76 0.62
C SER A 141 4.23 -11.31 0.37
N PRO A 142 3.49 -11.97 -0.53
CA PRO A 142 2.09 -11.60 -0.81
C PRO A 142 1.19 -11.55 0.43
N ALA A 143 1.48 -12.38 1.43
CA ALA A 143 0.69 -12.50 2.66
C ALA A 143 0.98 -11.41 3.71
N ASP A 144 2.15 -10.74 3.62
CA ASP A 144 2.59 -9.71 4.58
C ASP A 144 2.69 -8.32 3.94
N ARG A 145 2.35 -8.18 2.66
CA ARG A 145 2.60 -6.97 1.88
C ARG A 145 1.91 -5.74 2.46
N GLY A 146 0.61 -5.84 2.71
CA GLY A 146 -0.17 -4.75 3.30
C GLY A 146 0.37 -4.36 4.67
N ARG A 147 0.71 -5.33 5.52
CA ARG A 147 1.37 -5.08 6.82
C ARG A 147 2.67 -4.31 6.67
N VAL A 148 3.56 -4.74 5.77
CA VAL A 148 4.88 -4.10 5.55
C VAL A 148 4.73 -2.69 4.98
N VAL A 149 3.88 -2.51 3.97
CA VAL A 149 3.56 -1.18 3.42
C VAL A 149 2.99 -0.28 4.53
N GLY A 150 2.03 -0.80 5.31
CA GLY A 150 1.46 -0.08 6.44
C GLY A 150 2.49 0.34 7.49
N GLN A 151 3.49 -0.49 7.80
CA GLN A 151 4.57 -0.13 8.72
C GLN A 151 5.47 0.99 8.19
N VAL A 152 5.82 0.96 6.90
CA VAL A 152 6.60 2.04 6.27
C VAL A 152 5.79 3.33 6.24
N THR A 153 4.51 3.26 5.89
CA THR A 153 3.59 4.39 5.87
C THR A 153 3.35 4.98 7.27
N SER A 154 3.28 4.16 8.32
CA SER A 154 3.27 4.68 9.71
C SER A 154 4.51 5.51 9.99
N GLY A 155 5.70 5.05 9.58
CA GLY A 155 6.95 5.81 9.74
C GLY A 155 6.94 7.15 8.99
N ILE A 156 6.36 7.18 7.79
CA ILE A 156 6.16 8.41 7.01
C ILE A 156 5.35 9.43 7.81
N VAL A 157 4.19 9.02 8.33
CA VAL A 157 3.29 9.93 9.04
C VAL A 157 3.86 10.38 10.38
N VAL A 158 4.50 9.46 11.13
CA VAL A 158 5.24 9.84 12.34
C VAL A 158 6.33 10.88 12.00
N GLY A 159 7.06 10.69 10.90
CA GLY A 159 8.05 11.67 10.41
C GLY A 159 7.45 13.04 10.09
N ILE A 160 6.34 13.08 9.35
CA ILE A 160 5.62 14.33 9.01
C ILE A 160 5.22 15.08 10.29
N LEU A 161 4.65 14.37 11.26
CA LEU A 161 4.09 15.00 12.46
C LEU A 161 5.17 15.45 13.43
N LEU A 162 6.25 14.67 13.59
CA LEU A 162 7.40 15.06 14.39
C LEU A 162 8.22 16.17 13.72
N ALA A 163 8.05 16.42 12.42
CA ALA A 163 8.86 17.38 11.69
C ALA A 163 8.81 18.78 12.32
N ARG A 164 7.61 19.24 12.70
CA ARG A 164 7.42 20.57 13.33
C ARG A 164 8.10 20.66 14.69
N THR A 165 7.94 19.65 15.53
CA THR A 165 8.55 19.62 16.87
C THR A 165 10.07 19.57 16.79
N VAL A 166 10.62 18.68 15.97
CA VAL A 166 12.08 18.52 15.82
C VAL A 166 12.71 19.78 15.23
N SER A 167 12.12 20.37 14.20
CA SER A 167 12.65 21.59 13.60
C SER A 167 12.57 22.80 14.53
N GLY A 168 11.51 22.94 15.32
CA GLY A 168 11.41 23.99 16.36
C GLY A 168 12.52 23.85 17.40
N VAL A 169 12.67 22.68 18.01
CA VAL A 169 13.71 22.42 19.04
C VAL A 169 15.12 22.66 18.50
N LEU A 170 15.43 22.15 17.31
CA LEU A 170 16.74 22.37 16.70
C LEU A 170 16.97 23.85 16.37
N ALA A 171 15.94 24.56 15.90
CA ALA A 171 16.04 25.98 15.64
C ALA A 171 16.28 26.81 16.90
N ASP A 172 15.66 26.45 18.02
CA ASP A 172 15.89 27.12 19.31
C ASP A 172 17.32 26.90 19.83
N LEU A 173 17.89 25.70 19.60
CA LEU A 173 19.23 25.33 20.09
C LEU A 173 20.38 25.86 19.21
N GLY A 174 20.18 25.91 17.89
CA GLY A 174 21.27 26.17 16.94
C GLY A 174 20.87 27.00 15.72
N GLY A 175 19.73 27.69 15.78
CA GLY A 175 19.16 28.43 14.65
C GLY A 175 18.60 27.50 13.57
N TRP A 176 17.86 28.08 12.62
CA TRP A 176 17.17 27.33 11.56
C TRP A 176 18.11 26.49 10.69
N ARG A 177 19.38 26.91 10.55
CA ARG A 177 20.40 26.21 9.75
C ARG A 177 20.69 24.81 10.31
N SER A 178 20.70 24.67 11.64
CA SER A 178 20.97 23.39 12.31
C SER A 178 19.98 22.30 11.89
N VAL A 179 18.70 22.66 11.68
CA VAL A 179 17.63 21.75 11.24
C VAL A 179 18.03 21.01 9.97
N TYR A 180 18.49 21.75 8.97
CA TYR A 180 18.85 21.20 7.67
C TYR A 180 20.19 20.47 7.70
N LEU A 181 21.19 20.98 8.44
CA LEU A 181 22.51 20.35 8.55
C LEU A 181 22.46 19.03 9.33
N VAL A 182 21.72 18.97 10.44
CA VAL A 182 21.49 17.72 11.19
C VAL A 182 20.72 16.72 10.33
N SER A 183 19.67 17.17 9.63
CA SER A 183 18.94 16.28 8.72
C SER A 183 19.81 15.77 7.57
N ALA A 184 20.72 16.59 7.02
CA ALA A 184 21.68 16.15 6.01
C ALA A 184 22.59 15.03 6.54
N ALA A 185 23.09 15.16 7.76
CA ALA A 185 23.92 14.14 8.41
C ALA A 185 23.15 12.82 8.64
N VAL A 186 21.92 12.90 9.18
CA VAL A 186 21.06 11.73 9.39
C VAL A 186 20.70 11.07 8.05
N THR A 187 20.35 11.86 7.04
CA THR A 187 20.02 11.37 5.68
C THR A 187 21.21 10.65 5.05
N THR A 188 22.43 11.16 5.26
CA THR A 188 23.67 10.52 4.79
C THR A 188 23.90 9.18 5.48
N LEU A 189 23.73 9.12 6.81
CA LEU A 189 23.82 7.87 7.57
C LEU A 189 22.81 6.83 7.05
N LEU A 190 21.55 7.24 6.85
CA LEU A 190 20.50 6.37 6.32
C LEU A 190 20.83 5.87 4.90
N ALA A 191 21.42 6.70 4.04
CA ALA A 191 21.87 6.29 2.71
C ALA A 191 22.92 5.17 2.79
N LEU A 192 23.88 5.29 3.70
CA LEU A 192 24.93 4.28 3.90
C LEU A 192 24.37 2.97 4.47
N LEU A 193 23.46 3.06 5.45
CA LEU A 193 22.79 1.89 6.02
C LEU A 193 21.95 1.17 4.96
N LEU A 194 21.14 1.90 4.19
CA LEU A 194 20.29 1.33 3.14
C LEU A 194 21.09 0.68 2.01
N ARG A 195 22.27 1.23 1.66
CA ARG A 195 23.17 0.61 0.68
C ARG A 195 23.65 -0.77 1.12
N ARG A 196 23.76 -1.00 2.43
CA ARG A 196 24.16 -2.29 3.00
C ARG A 196 22.98 -3.26 3.13
N THR A 197 21.78 -2.78 3.44
CA THR A 197 20.60 -3.63 3.67
C THR A 197 19.83 -4.00 2.41
N LEU A 198 19.80 -3.13 1.38
CA LEU A 198 19.04 -3.40 0.16
C LEU A 198 19.70 -4.54 -0.65
N PRO A 199 18.96 -5.60 -1.04
CA PRO A 199 19.51 -6.68 -1.83
C PRO A 199 19.86 -6.22 -3.25
N LEU A 200 20.91 -6.81 -3.83
CA LEU A 200 21.18 -6.66 -5.27
C LEU A 200 20.04 -7.32 -6.05
N GLN A 201 19.42 -6.57 -6.96
CA GLN A 201 18.32 -7.09 -7.78
C GLN A 201 18.83 -7.57 -9.15
N GLN A 202 18.14 -8.55 -9.73
CA GLN A 202 18.44 -9.03 -11.08
C GLN A 202 18.26 -7.92 -12.12
N ALA A 203 18.95 -8.07 -13.25
CA ALA A 203 18.94 -7.09 -14.34
C ALA A 203 17.51 -6.78 -14.80
N ARG A 204 17.14 -5.50 -14.79
CA ARG A 204 15.83 -5.02 -15.20
C ARG A 204 15.82 -4.62 -16.68
N PRO A 205 14.64 -4.62 -17.34
CA PRO A 205 14.50 -4.19 -18.72
C PRO A 205 15.06 -2.78 -18.91
N ARG A 206 15.86 -2.57 -19.97
CA ARG A 206 16.39 -1.25 -20.32
C ARG A 206 15.32 -0.48 -21.10
N VAL A 207 14.55 0.35 -20.40
CA VAL A 207 13.60 1.30 -21.00
C VAL A 207 14.25 2.67 -21.09
N ARG A 208 14.09 3.37 -22.22
CA ARG A 208 14.60 4.74 -22.37
C ARG A 208 13.80 5.69 -21.47
N TYR A 209 14.44 6.71 -20.89
CA TYR A 209 13.78 7.58 -19.91
C TYR A 209 12.52 8.31 -20.44
N PRO A 210 12.48 8.87 -21.67
CA PRO A 210 11.25 9.48 -22.18
C PRO A 210 10.11 8.48 -22.36
N GLU A 211 10.43 7.24 -22.75
CA GLU A 211 9.46 6.14 -22.87
C GLU A 211 8.93 5.72 -21.49
N LEU A 212 9.79 5.70 -20.47
CA LEU A 212 9.39 5.49 -19.08
C LEU A 212 8.38 6.55 -18.62
N LEU A 213 8.63 7.83 -18.87
CA LEU A 213 7.70 8.90 -18.52
C LEU A 213 6.38 8.77 -19.27
N ARG A 214 6.41 8.53 -20.59
CA ARG A 214 5.21 8.28 -21.40
C ARG A 214 4.39 7.10 -20.86
N SER A 215 5.07 6.00 -20.52
CA SER A 215 4.41 4.82 -19.94
C SER A 215 3.78 5.12 -18.57
N THR A 216 4.40 5.99 -17.78
CA THR A 216 3.87 6.43 -16.48
C THR A 216 2.59 7.22 -16.67
N VAL A 217 2.58 8.18 -17.60
CA VAL A 217 1.37 8.95 -17.94
C VAL A 217 0.29 8.02 -18.52
N ALA A 218 0.67 7.06 -19.37
CA ALA A 218 -0.27 6.10 -19.95
C ALA A 218 -0.97 5.22 -18.89
N LEU A 219 -0.34 4.95 -17.74
CA LEU A 219 -0.99 4.22 -16.64
C LEU A 219 -2.20 4.96 -16.08
N PHE A 220 -2.16 6.29 -16.02
CA PHE A 220 -3.34 7.07 -15.61
C PHE A 220 -4.52 6.93 -16.56
N VAL A 221 -4.26 6.65 -17.84
CA VAL A 221 -5.32 6.43 -18.84
C VAL A 221 -5.78 4.98 -18.84
N ARG A 222 -4.85 4.03 -18.79
CA ARG A 222 -5.11 2.60 -18.98
C ARG A 222 -5.55 1.86 -17.73
N GLU A 223 -5.17 2.31 -16.54
CA GLU A 223 -5.48 1.62 -15.29
C GLU A 223 -6.67 2.29 -14.58
N PRO A 224 -7.91 1.76 -14.74
CA PRO A 224 -9.09 2.34 -14.09
C PRO A 224 -8.98 2.30 -12.56
N LEU A 225 -8.36 1.26 -11.99
CA LEU A 225 -8.15 1.14 -10.54
C LEU A 225 -7.26 2.27 -10.00
N LEU A 226 -6.19 2.64 -10.72
CA LEU A 226 -5.32 3.76 -10.35
C LEU A 226 -6.12 5.07 -10.33
N ARG A 227 -6.99 5.31 -11.31
CA ARG A 227 -7.83 6.51 -11.34
C ARG A 227 -8.83 6.54 -10.21
N ALA A 228 -9.55 5.44 -9.97
CA ALA A 228 -10.55 5.35 -8.91
C ALA A 228 -9.92 5.59 -7.53
N ARG A 229 -8.81 4.91 -7.24
CA ARG A 229 -8.09 5.07 -5.98
C ARG A 229 -7.31 6.36 -5.88
N GLY A 230 -6.85 6.91 -7.00
CA GLY A 230 -6.25 8.24 -7.10
C GLY A 230 -7.26 9.33 -6.76
N LEU A 231 -8.47 9.31 -7.34
CA LEU A 231 -9.53 10.25 -6.98
C LEU A 231 -9.92 10.14 -5.52
N LEU A 232 -10.01 8.91 -4.99
CA LEU A 232 -10.22 8.67 -3.57
C LEU A 232 -9.12 9.33 -2.72
N ALA A 233 -7.84 9.18 -3.13
CA ALA A 233 -6.70 9.81 -2.46
C ALA A 233 -6.79 11.34 -2.50
N LEU A 234 -7.16 11.92 -3.64
CA LEU A 234 -7.33 13.36 -3.78
C LEU A 234 -8.35 13.89 -2.76
N LEU A 235 -9.51 13.26 -2.66
CA LEU A 235 -10.57 13.67 -1.73
C LEU A 235 -10.17 13.46 -0.26
N LEU A 236 -9.51 12.33 0.04
CA LEU A 236 -9.00 12.05 1.38
C LEU A 236 -7.99 13.09 1.83
N PHE A 237 -7.02 13.38 0.97
CA PHE A 237 -5.94 14.29 1.32
C PHE A 237 -6.37 15.75 1.23
N ALA A 238 -7.44 16.07 0.48
CA ALA A 238 -8.15 17.33 0.63
C ALA A 238 -8.78 17.46 2.02
N ALA A 239 -9.52 16.45 2.50
CA ALA A 239 -10.07 16.43 3.86
C ALA A 239 -8.98 16.54 4.94
N PHE A 240 -7.89 15.79 4.80
CA PHE A 240 -6.72 15.88 5.69
C PHE A 240 -6.08 17.27 5.68
N GLY A 241 -5.81 17.81 4.49
CA GLY A 241 -5.25 19.15 4.30
C GLY A 241 -6.13 20.25 4.88
N THR A 242 -7.45 20.10 4.79
CA THR A 242 -8.45 21.02 5.36
C THR A 242 -8.33 21.12 6.87
N LEU A 243 -8.18 20.00 7.59
CA LEU A 243 -7.95 20.03 9.04
C LEU A 243 -6.58 20.64 9.37
N TRP A 244 -5.50 20.01 8.90
CA TRP A 244 -4.15 20.28 9.43
C TRP A 244 -3.53 21.60 8.99
N SER A 245 -4.02 22.20 7.91
CA SER A 245 -3.56 23.52 7.47
C SER A 245 -4.27 24.65 8.20
N CYS A 246 -5.48 24.41 8.72
CA CYS A 246 -6.34 25.45 9.27
C CYS A 246 -6.55 25.33 10.79
N VAL A 247 -6.33 24.16 11.40
CA VAL A 247 -6.61 23.89 12.83
C VAL A 247 -5.88 24.83 13.81
N ALA A 248 -4.76 25.42 13.41
CA ALA A 248 -4.05 26.39 14.24
C ALA A 248 -4.88 27.67 14.47
N LEU A 249 -5.68 28.10 13.49
CA LEU A 249 -6.46 29.35 13.57
C LEU A 249 -7.51 29.34 14.70
N PRO A 250 -8.44 28.37 14.80
CA PRO A 250 -9.41 28.34 15.89
C PRO A 250 -8.78 28.09 17.26
N LEU A 251 -7.61 27.44 17.33
CA LEU A 251 -6.89 27.23 18.59
C LEU A 251 -6.21 28.52 19.07
N THR A 252 -5.67 29.31 18.15
CA THR A 252 -5.15 30.65 18.45
C THR A 252 -6.27 31.56 18.95
N ASP A 253 -7.46 31.49 18.34
CA ASP A 253 -8.65 32.27 18.78
C ASP A 253 -9.10 31.89 20.20
N LEU A 254 -8.81 30.66 20.65
CA LEU A 254 -9.05 30.18 22.02
C LEU A 254 -7.93 30.58 23.00
N GLY A 255 -6.91 31.31 22.56
CA GLY A 255 -5.80 31.78 23.39
C GLY A 255 -4.75 30.71 23.70
N LEU A 256 -4.70 29.59 22.96
CA LEU A 256 -3.67 28.58 23.17
C LEU A 256 -2.28 29.10 22.73
N SER A 257 -1.25 28.71 23.49
CA SER A 257 0.14 29.00 23.11
C SER A 257 0.57 28.19 21.87
N HIS A 258 1.57 28.67 21.13
CA HIS A 258 2.13 27.96 19.98
C HIS A 258 2.56 26.53 20.31
N THR A 259 3.11 26.31 21.51
CA THR A 259 3.52 24.98 21.99
C THR A 259 2.31 24.06 22.21
N ALA A 260 1.22 24.57 22.78
CA ALA A 260 -0.01 23.80 22.98
C ALA A 260 -0.69 23.45 21.64
N ILE A 261 -0.69 24.38 20.69
CA ILE A 261 -1.14 24.13 19.30
C ILE A 261 -0.25 23.08 18.63
N GLY A 262 1.06 23.15 18.81
CA GLY A 262 2.01 22.16 18.30
C GLY A 262 1.79 20.77 18.89
N ALA A 263 1.50 20.68 20.19
CA ALA A 263 1.23 19.43 20.89
C ALA A 263 -0.03 18.71 20.37
N PHE A 264 -1.01 19.45 19.83
CA PHE A 264 -2.16 18.85 19.14
C PHE A 264 -1.75 18.02 17.91
N GLY A 265 -0.59 18.29 17.32
CA GLY A 265 0.01 17.43 16.29
C GLY A 265 0.27 15.99 16.74
N LEU A 266 0.45 15.76 18.05
CA LEU A 266 0.61 14.42 18.63
C LEU A 266 -0.69 13.60 18.58
N ALA A 267 -1.86 14.26 18.62
CA ALA A 267 -3.14 13.58 18.42
C ALA A 267 -3.21 12.98 17.01
N GLY A 268 -2.70 13.68 15.99
CA GLY A 268 -2.57 13.12 14.65
C GLY A 268 -1.62 11.92 14.58
N ALA A 269 -0.58 11.91 15.42
CA ALA A 269 0.40 10.82 15.43
C ALA A 269 -0.21 9.52 15.95
N ALA A 270 -1.19 9.60 16.83
CA ALA A 270 -1.97 8.43 17.24
C ALA A 270 -2.75 7.82 16.06
N GLY A 271 -3.26 8.63 15.13
CA GLY A 271 -3.91 8.16 13.90
C GLY A 271 -2.98 7.37 12.97
N ALA A 272 -1.68 7.70 12.96
CA ALA A 272 -0.65 6.97 12.19
C ALA A 272 -0.54 5.48 12.56
N LEU A 273 -0.95 5.11 13.78
CA LEU A 273 -0.93 3.74 14.29
C LEU A 273 -1.91 2.82 13.55
N ALA A 274 -2.89 3.38 12.82
CA ALA A 274 -3.89 2.62 12.08
C ALA A 274 -3.39 2.05 10.74
N ALA A 275 -2.29 2.57 10.20
CA ALA A 275 -1.75 2.15 8.91
C ALA A 275 -1.36 0.65 8.90
N ALA A 276 -0.61 0.17 9.90
CA ALA A 276 -0.22 -1.25 9.96
C ALA A 276 -1.40 -2.23 10.20
N PRO A 277 -2.35 -1.97 11.14
CA PRO A 277 -3.58 -2.75 11.26
C PRO A 277 -4.42 -2.78 9.97
N ALA A 278 -4.59 -1.65 9.29
CA ALA A 278 -5.33 -1.59 8.03
C ALA A 278 -4.66 -2.44 6.94
N GLY A 279 -3.33 -2.40 6.86
CA GLY A 279 -2.54 -3.29 6.01
C GLY A 279 -2.81 -4.77 6.30
N ARG A 280 -2.81 -5.19 7.57
CA ARG A 280 -3.14 -6.57 7.95
C ARG A 280 -4.57 -6.98 7.60
N LEU A 281 -5.54 -6.06 7.71
CA LEU A 281 -6.93 -6.33 7.31
C LEU A 281 -7.04 -6.48 5.79
N HIS A 282 -6.30 -5.68 5.02
CA HIS A 282 -6.19 -5.86 3.58
C HIS A 282 -5.60 -7.23 3.22
N ASP A 283 -4.50 -7.64 3.85
CA ASP A 283 -3.87 -8.95 3.63
C ASP A 283 -4.82 -10.13 3.95
N ARG A 284 -5.80 -9.92 4.83
CA ARG A 284 -6.87 -10.89 5.14
C ARG A 284 -8.03 -10.89 4.13
N GLY A 285 -7.95 -10.10 3.06
CA GLY A 285 -9.01 -9.95 2.05
C GLY A 285 -10.13 -8.99 2.48
N LEU A 286 -9.96 -8.23 3.57
CA LEU A 286 -10.97 -7.29 4.09
C LEU A 286 -10.74 -5.85 3.58
N GLY A 287 -9.95 -5.65 2.52
CA GLY A 287 -9.56 -4.31 2.03
C GLY A 287 -10.73 -3.40 1.67
N VAL A 288 -11.75 -3.95 0.99
CA VAL A 288 -12.98 -3.21 0.64
C VAL A 288 -13.75 -2.79 1.89
N ARG A 289 -14.01 -3.73 2.80
CA ARG A 289 -14.74 -3.46 4.06
C ARG A 289 -14.01 -2.42 4.90
N THR A 290 -12.70 -2.55 5.01
CA THR A 290 -11.83 -1.60 5.74
C THR A 290 -11.93 -0.21 5.12
N THR A 291 -11.91 -0.12 3.79
CA THR A 291 -12.05 1.16 3.06
C THR A 291 -13.41 1.80 3.34
N THR A 292 -14.51 1.06 3.23
CA THR A 292 -15.86 1.60 3.47
C THR A 292 -16.05 2.07 4.92
N VAL A 293 -15.63 1.26 5.90
CA VAL A 293 -15.74 1.62 7.33
C VAL A 293 -14.91 2.86 7.62
N ALA A 294 -13.68 2.93 7.11
CA ALA A 294 -12.82 4.09 7.28
C ALA A 294 -13.42 5.36 6.64
N LEU A 295 -14.03 5.27 5.45
CA LEU A 295 -14.68 6.43 4.82
C LEU A 295 -15.90 6.93 5.59
N VAL A 296 -16.70 6.02 6.17
CA VAL A 296 -17.80 6.41 7.07
C VAL A 296 -17.24 7.10 8.31
N LEU A 297 -16.19 6.54 8.90
CA LEU A 297 -15.53 7.15 10.06
C LEU A 297 -14.95 8.53 9.74
N LEU A 298 -14.37 8.70 8.55
CA LEU A 298 -13.87 9.98 8.06
C LEU A 298 -14.98 11.02 8.00
N ALA A 299 -16.14 10.67 7.43
CA ALA A 299 -17.29 11.58 7.38
C ALA A 299 -17.80 11.96 8.78
N LEU A 300 -17.86 10.99 9.71
CA LEU A 300 -18.31 11.21 11.09
C LEU A 300 -17.30 12.03 11.92
N SER A 301 -16.00 11.99 11.59
CA SER A 301 -14.94 12.70 12.34
C SER A 301 -15.14 14.22 12.39
N TRP A 302 -15.83 14.79 11.39
CA TRP A 302 -16.09 16.23 11.31
C TRP A 302 -17.11 16.74 12.34
N GLY A 303 -17.98 15.86 12.87
CA GLY A 303 -18.91 16.22 13.93
C GLY A 303 -18.18 16.69 15.21
N PRO A 304 -17.32 15.86 15.80
CA PRO A 304 -16.45 16.27 16.91
C PRO A 304 -15.56 17.48 16.59
N LEU A 305 -14.98 17.55 15.38
CA LEU A 305 -14.13 18.69 14.98
C LEU A 305 -14.90 20.02 15.02
N ALA A 306 -16.18 20.04 14.66
CA ALA A 306 -17.02 21.24 14.72
C ALA A 306 -17.25 21.77 16.14
N LEU A 307 -17.07 20.91 17.17
CA LEU A 307 -17.30 21.24 18.58
C LEU A 307 -16.06 21.76 19.31
N VAL A 308 -15.05 22.25 18.58
CA VAL A 308 -13.78 22.76 19.15
C VAL A 308 -13.98 23.82 20.24
N ARG A 309 -15.01 24.66 20.12
CA ARG A 309 -15.33 25.71 21.11
C ARG A 309 -15.93 25.15 22.41
N HIS A 310 -16.47 23.92 22.40
CA HIS A 310 -17.01 23.28 23.60
C HIS A 310 -15.95 22.52 24.39
N SER A 311 -15.07 21.79 23.70
CA SER A 311 -13.98 21.06 24.35
C SER A 311 -12.87 20.70 23.39
N LEU A 312 -11.63 20.87 23.84
CA LEU A 312 -10.42 20.44 23.15
C LEU A 312 -10.36 18.91 22.97
N TRP A 313 -11.05 18.13 23.82
CA TRP A 313 -11.15 16.68 23.67
C TRP A 313 -11.96 16.26 22.45
N TRP A 314 -12.97 17.04 22.05
CA TRP A 314 -13.72 16.77 20.82
C TRP A 314 -12.86 17.00 19.58
N LEU A 315 -12.02 18.04 19.61
CA LEU A 315 -11.04 18.28 18.55
C LEU A 315 -10.03 17.13 18.48
N ALA A 316 -9.50 16.68 19.62
CA ALA A 316 -8.56 15.57 19.68
C ALA A 316 -9.20 14.26 19.15
N LEU A 317 -10.42 13.94 19.58
CA LEU A 317 -11.15 12.77 19.09
C LEU A 317 -11.35 12.86 17.57
N GLY A 318 -11.86 13.99 17.09
CA GLY A 318 -12.08 14.21 15.66
C GLY A 318 -10.81 14.07 14.82
N ALA A 319 -9.69 14.65 15.27
CA ALA A 319 -8.40 14.56 14.59
C ALA A 319 -7.87 13.11 14.56
N VAL A 320 -7.96 12.38 15.67
CA VAL A 320 -7.56 10.96 15.73
C VAL A 320 -8.41 10.11 14.79
N LEU A 321 -9.73 10.29 14.79
CA LEU A 321 -10.64 9.54 13.91
C LEU A 321 -10.39 9.84 12.43
N LEU A 322 -10.17 11.11 12.10
CA LEU A 322 -9.85 11.57 10.75
C LEU A 322 -8.55 10.91 10.27
N ASP A 323 -7.47 11.03 11.04
CA ASP A 323 -6.17 10.49 10.64
C ASP A 323 -6.19 8.96 10.60
N LEU A 324 -6.87 8.30 11.54
CA LEU A 324 -7.06 6.85 11.50
C LEU A 324 -7.73 6.40 10.19
N ALA A 325 -8.79 7.11 9.81
CA ALA A 325 -9.54 6.81 8.60
C ALA A 325 -8.71 7.07 7.33
N VAL A 326 -8.04 8.22 7.25
CA VAL A 326 -7.17 8.59 6.13
C VAL A 326 -6.08 7.53 5.94
N GLN A 327 -5.40 7.15 7.02
CA GLN A 327 -4.31 6.18 7.00
C GLN A 327 -4.79 4.78 6.60
N ALA A 328 -5.97 4.37 7.08
CA ALA A 328 -6.53 3.08 6.72
C ALA A 328 -6.79 2.98 5.21
N VAL A 329 -7.51 3.96 4.64
CA VAL A 329 -7.82 3.98 3.20
C VAL A 329 -6.57 4.16 2.35
N HIS A 330 -5.61 4.97 2.80
CA HIS A 330 -4.35 5.23 2.09
C HIS A 330 -3.54 3.94 1.92
N VAL A 331 -3.31 3.20 3.02
CA VAL A 331 -2.55 1.94 3.00
C VAL A 331 -3.28 0.85 2.21
N THR A 332 -4.59 0.70 2.39
CA THR A 332 -5.35 -0.31 1.63
C THR A 332 -5.32 0.02 0.13
N SER A 333 -5.46 1.29 -0.25
CA SER A 333 -5.40 1.72 -1.66
C SER A 333 -4.04 1.46 -2.28
N GLN A 334 -2.93 1.83 -1.61
CA GLN A 334 -1.58 1.54 -2.11
C GLN A 334 -1.36 0.03 -2.30
N SER A 335 -1.83 -0.78 -1.35
CA SER A 335 -1.68 -2.24 -1.40
C SER A 335 -2.47 -2.89 -2.54
N MET A 336 -3.71 -2.43 -2.78
CA MET A 336 -4.55 -2.91 -3.88
C MET A 336 -3.97 -2.54 -5.25
N ILE A 337 -3.59 -1.28 -5.39
CA ILE A 337 -3.03 -0.74 -6.63
C ILE A 337 -1.72 -1.46 -7.00
N TYR A 338 -0.82 -1.64 -6.04
CA TYR A 338 0.45 -2.32 -6.27
C TYR A 338 0.24 -3.79 -6.69
N THR A 339 -0.68 -4.49 -6.03
CA THR A 339 -0.94 -5.92 -6.32
C THR A 339 -1.45 -6.14 -7.74
N ARG A 340 -2.15 -5.16 -8.34
CA ARG A 340 -2.66 -5.27 -9.71
C ARG A 340 -1.58 -5.08 -10.79
N ARG A 341 -0.56 -4.26 -10.52
CA ARG A 341 0.54 -3.95 -11.47
C ARG A 341 1.91 -3.99 -10.78
N PRO A 342 2.36 -5.17 -10.30
CA PRO A 342 3.63 -5.31 -9.58
C PRO A 342 4.86 -5.00 -10.46
N ASP A 343 4.72 -5.13 -11.78
CA ASP A 343 5.71 -4.78 -12.81
C ASP A 343 5.95 -3.26 -12.94
N ALA A 344 5.00 -2.44 -12.48
CA ALA A 344 5.05 -0.99 -12.53
C ALA A 344 4.94 -0.34 -11.14
N GLY A 345 5.38 -1.06 -10.10
CA GLY A 345 5.12 -0.70 -8.71
C GLY A 345 5.45 0.74 -8.33
N SER A 346 6.63 1.25 -8.69
CA SER A 346 7.03 2.62 -8.35
C SER A 346 6.22 3.64 -9.13
N ARG A 347 6.00 3.43 -10.43
CA ARG A 347 5.18 4.31 -11.27
C ARG A 347 3.76 4.44 -10.75
N VAL A 348 3.14 3.32 -10.38
CA VAL A 348 1.75 3.32 -9.95
C VAL A 348 1.60 3.90 -8.53
N ILE A 349 2.52 3.59 -7.60
CA ILE A 349 2.55 4.25 -6.28
C ILE A 349 2.81 5.75 -6.42
N GLY A 350 3.79 6.15 -7.25
CA GLY A 350 4.09 7.55 -7.54
C GLY A 350 2.89 8.28 -8.14
N GLY A 351 2.20 7.65 -9.10
CA GLY A 351 1.01 8.22 -9.71
C GLY A 351 -0.15 8.40 -8.74
N TYR A 352 -0.37 7.45 -7.84
CA TYR A 352 -1.31 7.61 -6.72
C TYR A 352 -0.93 8.82 -5.83
N MET A 353 0.35 9.01 -5.55
CA MET A 353 0.84 10.11 -4.71
C MET A 353 0.73 11.50 -5.37
N VAL A 354 0.58 11.57 -6.70
CA VAL A 354 0.28 12.85 -7.37
C VAL A 354 -1.10 13.35 -6.95
N PHE A 355 -2.11 12.46 -6.94
CA PHE A 355 -3.45 12.81 -6.47
C PHE A 355 -3.47 13.17 -4.98
N TYR A 356 -2.74 12.40 -4.15
CA TYR A 356 -2.51 12.73 -2.74
C TYR A 356 -2.02 14.18 -2.57
N SER A 357 -1.01 14.56 -3.36
CA SER A 357 -0.34 15.85 -3.21
C SER A 357 -1.23 16.99 -3.69
N ALA A 358 -1.92 16.78 -4.82
CA ALA A 358 -2.92 17.72 -5.33
C ALA A 358 -4.08 17.93 -4.35
N GLY A 359 -4.59 16.84 -3.75
CA GLY A 359 -5.62 16.88 -2.72
C GLY A 359 -5.19 17.69 -1.51
N SER A 360 -3.99 17.40 -0.96
CA SER A 360 -3.43 18.14 0.18
C SER A 360 -3.35 19.64 -0.08
N ALA A 361 -2.88 20.04 -1.27
CA ALA A 361 -2.79 21.44 -1.67
C ALA A 361 -4.19 22.09 -1.80
N LEU A 362 -5.13 21.40 -2.43
CA LEU A 362 -6.51 21.88 -2.58
C LEU A 362 -7.17 22.11 -1.22
N GLY A 363 -7.07 21.15 -0.30
CA GLY A 363 -7.63 21.24 1.04
C GLY A 363 -7.01 22.38 1.85
N ALA A 364 -5.69 22.57 1.76
CA ALA A 364 -4.97 23.64 2.45
C ALA A 364 -5.40 25.04 1.99
N VAL A 365 -5.45 25.26 0.67
CA VAL A 365 -5.85 26.55 0.08
C VAL A 365 -7.32 26.85 0.37
N ALA A 366 -8.21 25.88 0.11
CA ALA A 366 -9.63 26.05 0.28
C ALA A 366 -10.03 26.29 1.75
N SER A 367 -9.43 25.56 2.70
CA SER A 367 -9.73 25.72 4.13
C SER A 367 -9.31 27.08 4.67
N THR A 368 -8.11 27.55 4.33
CA THR A 368 -7.61 28.86 4.78
C THR A 368 -8.48 30.00 4.27
N ALA A 369 -8.83 29.97 2.98
CA ALA A 369 -9.71 30.97 2.37
C ALA A 369 -11.12 30.95 3.00
N LEU A 370 -11.66 29.74 3.22
CA LEU A 370 -13.00 29.58 3.77
C LEU A 370 -13.07 29.95 5.25
N TYR A 371 -12.02 29.71 6.03
CA TYR A 371 -11.94 30.15 7.42
C TYR A 371 -12.02 31.67 7.53
N ALA A 372 -11.27 32.39 6.69
CA ALA A 372 -11.27 33.84 6.68
C ALA A 372 -12.67 34.41 6.34
N ALA A 373 -13.43 33.72 5.48
CA ALA A 373 -14.74 34.17 5.04
C ALA A 373 -15.89 33.77 5.98
N ALA A 374 -15.86 32.56 6.56
CA ALA A 374 -17.01 31.95 7.23
C ALA A 374 -16.65 31.14 8.49
N GLY A 375 -15.40 31.21 8.95
CA GLY A 375 -14.93 30.60 10.19
C GLY A 375 -14.85 29.06 10.18
N TRP A 376 -14.63 28.49 11.36
CA TRP A 376 -14.33 27.07 11.54
C TRP A 376 -15.44 26.12 11.11
N SER A 377 -16.71 26.49 11.31
CA SER A 377 -17.85 25.65 10.96
C SER A 377 -17.92 25.41 9.44
N ALA A 378 -17.60 26.42 8.63
CA ALA A 378 -17.53 26.28 7.18
C ALA A 378 -16.37 25.37 6.75
N VAL A 379 -15.22 25.46 7.42
CA VAL A 379 -14.08 24.54 7.22
C VAL A 379 -14.47 23.09 7.52
N CYS A 380 -15.23 22.87 8.61
CA CYS A 380 -15.74 21.54 8.95
C CYS A 380 -16.73 21.01 7.90
N ALA A 381 -17.62 21.87 7.39
CA ALA A 381 -18.56 21.51 6.34
C ALA A 381 -17.85 21.14 5.03
N LEU A 382 -16.80 21.90 4.65
CA LEU A 382 -15.97 21.59 3.50
C LEU A 382 -15.29 20.22 3.63
N GLY A 383 -14.68 19.96 4.78
CA GLY A 383 -14.05 18.68 5.09
C GLY A 383 -15.02 17.50 5.07
N ALA A 384 -16.21 17.68 5.66
CA ALA A 384 -17.29 16.71 5.61
C ALA A 384 -17.74 16.47 4.15
N GLY A 385 -17.83 17.53 3.34
CA GLY A 385 -18.14 17.46 1.92
C GLY A 385 -17.14 16.60 1.14
N PHE A 386 -15.83 16.82 1.30
CA PHE A 386 -14.81 15.94 0.70
C PHE A 386 -14.93 14.50 1.16
N SER A 387 -15.24 14.27 2.44
CA SER A 387 -15.37 12.94 3.03
C SER A 387 -16.59 12.18 2.50
N LEU A 388 -17.74 12.86 2.37
CA LEU A 388 -18.95 12.31 1.77
C LEU A 388 -18.77 12.05 0.27
N ALA A 389 -18.09 12.94 -0.45
CA ALA A 389 -17.72 12.72 -1.85
C ALA A 389 -16.82 11.49 -2.01
N ALA A 390 -15.83 11.30 -1.11
CA ALA A 390 -14.98 10.12 -1.13
C ALA A 390 -15.77 8.83 -0.88
N LEU A 391 -16.73 8.86 0.05
CA LEU A 391 -17.63 7.73 0.29
C LEU A 391 -18.50 7.42 -0.94
N ALA A 392 -19.05 8.43 -1.61
CA ALA A 392 -19.84 8.27 -2.83
C ALA A 392 -18.99 7.67 -3.97
N VAL A 393 -17.80 8.22 -4.22
CA VAL A 393 -16.84 7.72 -5.21
C VAL A 393 -16.48 6.27 -4.93
N SER A 394 -16.20 5.93 -3.66
CA SER A 394 -15.92 4.56 -3.28
C SER A 394 -17.08 3.62 -3.59
N ARG A 395 -18.34 4.00 -3.32
CA ARG A 395 -19.49 3.14 -3.64
C ARG A 395 -19.70 2.97 -5.14
N MET A 396 -19.53 4.03 -5.93
CA MET A 396 -19.63 3.95 -7.40
C MET A 396 -18.52 3.07 -7.99
N GLY A 397 -17.28 3.19 -7.48
CA GLY A 397 -16.15 2.36 -7.89
C GLY A 397 -16.28 0.90 -7.44
N LEU A 398 -16.82 0.65 -6.24
CA LEU A 398 -17.02 -0.70 -5.70
C LEU A 398 -18.08 -1.52 -6.47
N SER A 399 -19.03 -0.86 -7.12
CA SER A 399 -19.97 -1.51 -8.05
C SER A 399 -19.27 -2.01 -9.32
N SER A 400 -18.15 -1.40 -9.70
CA SER A 400 -17.32 -1.83 -10.83
C SER A 400 -16.16 -2.75 -10.41
N GLU A 401 -15.70 -2.69 -9.15
CA GLU A 401 -14.71 -3.62 -8.56
C GLU A 401 -15.33 -4.99 -8.20
N ARG A 402 -16.66 -5.09 -8.07
CA ARG A 402 -17.36 -6.37 -8.10
C ARG A 402 -17.57 -6.78 -9.55
N SER A 403 -16.58 -7.44 -10.16
CA SER A 403 -17.00 -8.51 -11.07
C SER A 403 -17.93 -9.41 -10.25
N PRO A 404 -19.15 -9.72 -10.73
CA PRO A 404 -20.03 -10.63 -10.02
C PRO A 404 -19.19 -11.85 -9.65
N MET A 405 -19.25 -12.21 -8.37
CA MET A 405 -18.46 -13.30 -7.83
C MET A 405 -18.78 -14.54 -8.67
N PRO A 406 -17.84 -15.05 -9.49
CA PRO A 406 -18.15 -15.98 -10.56
C PRO A 406 -18.91 -17.19 -10.02
N GLU A 407 -20.10 -17.49 -10.54
CA GLU A 407 -20.91 -18.58 -9.98
C GLU A 407 -20.19 -19.92 -10.13
N ILE A 408 -20.36 -20.81 -9.15
CA ILE A 408 -19.83 -22.16 -9.24
C ILE A 408 -20.87 -23.00 -9.96
N ARG A 409 -20.49 -23.57 -11.10
CA ARG A 409 -21.32 -24.48 -11.88
C ARG A 409 -20.56 -25.77 -12.18
N LEU A 410 -21.29 -26.81 -12.56
CA LEU A 410 -20.66 -28.00 -13.16
C LEU A 410 -19.98 -27.61 -14.47
N ALA A 411 -18.80 -28.17 -14.69
CA ALA A 411 -18.10 -28.06 -15.96
C ALA A 411 -18.88 -28.80 -17.05
N VAL A 412 -18.87 -28.25 -18.26
CA VAL A 412 -19.39 -28.89 -19.47
C VAL A 412 -18.24 -29.33 -20.37
N PRO A 413 -18.45 -30.24 -21.34
CA PRO A 413 -17.36 -30.72 -22.21
C PRO A 413 -16.56 -29.62 -22.92
N SER A 414 -17.19 -28.49 -23.24
CA SER A 414 -16.51 -27.33 -23.85
C SER A 414 -15.55 -26.59 -22.90
N ASP A 415 -15.67 -26.77 -21.58
CA ASP A 415 -14.77 -26.15 -20.60
C ASP A 415 -13.43 -26.88 -20.48
N ARG A 416 -13.32 -28.11 -21.00
CA ARG A 416 -12.13 -28.97 -20.85
C ARG A 416 -10.81 -28.26 -21.16
N PRO A 417 -10.63 -27.55 -22.30
CA PRO A 417 -9.37 -26.87 -22.60
C PRO A 417 -9.03 -25.79 -21.56
N ALA A 418 -10.04 -25.16 -20.97
CA ALA A 418 -9.85 -24.16 -19.93
C ALA A 418 -9.47 -24.80 -18.59
N VAL A 419 -10.15 -25.87 -18.20
CA VAL A 419 -9.83 -26.68 -17.01
C VAL A 419 -8.37 -27.13 -17.06
N GLU A 420 -7.96 -27.80 -18.13
CA GLU A 420 -6.59 -28.29 -18.30
C GLU A 420 -5.56 -27.15 -18.23
N ARG A 421 -5.85 -26.01 -18.87
CA ARG A 421 -4.99 -24.82 -18.80
C ARG A 421 -4.86 -24.24 -17.39
N ILE A 422 -5.95 -24.16 -16.63
CA ILE A 422 -5.93 -23.65 -15.24
C ILE A 422 -5.14 -24.59 -14.34
N VAL A 423 -5.37 -25.90 -14.46
CA VAL A 423 -4.63 -26.91 -13.68
C VAL A 423 -3.15 -26.86 -14.04
N GLN A 424 -2.82 -26.81 -15.32
CA GLN A 424 -1.44 -26.65 -15.79
C GLN A 424 -0.81 -25.39 -15.20
N ALA A 425 -1.48 -24.24 -15.27
CA ALA A 425 -0.96 -22.99 -14.75
C ALA A 425 -0.80 -22.99 -13.22
N ALA A 426 -1.72 -23.62 -12.49
CA ALA A 426 -1.69 -23.70 -11.02
C ALA A 426 -0.64 -24.68 -10.50
N TYR A 427 -0.40 -25.80 -11.20
CA TYR A 427 0.50 -26.87 -10.77
C TYR A 427 1.88 -26.85 -11.44
N ALA A 428 2.06 -26.13 -12.56
CA ALA A 428 3.37 -25.98 -13.21
C ALA A 428 4.51 -25.58 -12.25
N PRO A 429 4.31 -24.64 -11.29
CA PRO A 429 5.37 -24.30 -10.34
C PRO A 429 5.78 -25.44 -9.40
N TRP A 430 4.91 -26.44 -9.21
CA TRP A 430 5.11 -27.53 -8.25
C TRP A 430 5.75 -28.77 -8.86
N THR A 431 5.59 -29.00 -10.17
CA THR A 431 6.18 -30.15 -10.89
C THR A 431 7.69 -30.24 -10.69
N GLU A 432 8.37 -29.11 -10.78
CA GLU A 432 9.82 -29.07 -10.66
C GLU A 432 10.30 -29.06 -9.18
N VAL A 433 9.44 -28.67 -8.22
CA VAL A 433 9.74 -28.71 -6.77
C VAL A 433 9.58 -30.13 -6.20
N ILE A 434 8.54 -30.82 -6.66
CA ILE A 434 8.27 -32.20 -6.27
C ILE A 434 9.25 -33.14 -6.98
N GLY A 435 9.71 -32.76 -8.18
CA GLY A 435 10.60 -33.57 -9.04
C GLY A 435 9.84 -34.55 -9.94
N THR A 436 8.53 -34.68 -9.71
CA THR A 436 7.58 -35.46 -10.50
C THR A 436 6.32 -34.64 -10.73
N PRO A 437 5.66 -34.73 -11.90
CA PRO A 437 4.38 -34.09 -12.15
C PRO A 437 3.37 -34.38 -11.02
N PRO A 438 2.71 -33.36 -10.44
CA PRO A 438 1.66 -33.56 -9.45
C PRO A 438 0.53 -34.39 -10.04
N LEU A 439 -0.11 -35.21 -9.21
CA LEU A 439 -1.22 -36.09 -9.62
C LEU A 439 -2.28 -35.37 -10.47
N PRO A 440 -2.74 -34.15 -10.13
CA PRO A 440 -3.76 -33.47 -10.91
C PRO A 440 -3.38 -33.13 -12.35
N LEU A 441 -2.09 -33.09 -12.71
CA LEU A 441 -1.67 -32.86 -14.10
C LEU A 441 -1.90 -34.07 -15.01
N GLY A 442 -1.96 -35.28 -14.43
CA GLY A 442 -2.18 -36.52 -15.16
C GLY A 442 -3.63 -37.01 -15.16
N SER A 443 -4.54 -36.29 -14.50
CA SER A 443 -5.95 -36.69 -14.39
C SER A 443 -6.67 -36.57 -15.73
N ASP A 444 -7.56 -37.52 -16.01
CA ASP A 444 -8.44 -37.46 -17.18
C ASP A 444 -9.62 -36.52 -16.91
N TYR A 445 -9.43 -35.23 -17.22
CA TYR A 445 -10.47 -34.22 -17.04
C TYR A 445 -11.69 -34.43 -17.94
N ALA A 446 -11.58 -35.15 -19.07
CA ALA A 446 -12.77 -35.46 -19.85
C ALA A 446 -13.69 -36.42 -19.10
N ALA A 447 -13.14 -37.52 -18.59
CA ALA A 447 -13.89 -38.47 -17.79
C ALA A 447 -14.47 -37.83 -16.52
N LEU A 448 -13.70 -36.96 -15.84
CA LEU A 448 -14.16 -36.26 -14.64
C LEU A 448 -15.29 -35.24 -14.94
N ILE A 449 -15.25 -34.57 -16.09
CA ILE A 449 -16.31 -33.65 -16.53
C ILE A 449 -17.57 -34.44 -16.87
N GLU A 450 -17.45 -35.53 -17.64
CA GLU A 450 -18.58 -36.41 -17.98
C GLU A 450 -19.24 -37.04 -16.74
N ALA A 451 -18.44 -37.39 -15.74
CA ALA A 451 -18.91 -37.92 -14.46
C ALA A 451 -19.48 -36.83 -13.51
N GLY A 452 -19.54 -35.57 -13.93
CA GLY A 452 -20.06 -34.46 -13.13
C GLY A 452 -19.25 -34.18 -11.86
N ARG A 453 -17.93 -34.42 -11.90
CA ARG A 453 -17.03 -34.26 -10.73
C ARG A 453 -16.29 -32.93 -10.72
N VAL A 454 -16.21 -32.24 -11.85
CA VAL A 454 -15.50 -30.97 -11.99
C VAL A 454 -16.47 -29.81 -11.85
N HIS A 455 -16.26 -28.97 -10.84
CA HIS A 455 -16.97 -27.71 -10.66
C HIS A 455 -16.03 -26.57 -11.02
N VAL A 456 -16.51 -25.63 -11.84
CA VAL A 456 -15.75 -24.47 -12.32
C VAL A 456 -16.42 -23.19 -11.87
N LEU A 457 -15.61 -22.15 -11.73
CA LEU A 457 -16.10 -20.78 -11.75
C LEU A 457 -16.59 -20.44 -13.17
N ASP A 458 -17.73 -19.76 -13.31
CA ASP A 458 -18.35 -19.44 -14.61
C ASP A 458 -17.41 -18.63 -15.54
N ASP A 459 -16.55 -17.79 -14.99
CA ASP A 459 -15.50 -17.04 -15.67
C ASP A 459 -14.23 -17.86 -15.97
N LEU A 460 -14.24 -19.16 -15.63
CA LEU A 460 -13.15 -20.11 -15.81
C LEU A 460 -11.83 -19.63 -15.17
N SER A 461 -11.93 -18.96 -14.02
CA SER A 461 -10.76 -18.53 -13.23
C SER A 461 -10.32 -19.54 -12.16
N GLY A 462 -11.05 -20.64 -11.99
CA GLY A 462 -10.74 -21.66 -11.01
C GLY A 462 -11.68 -22.86 -11.06
N LEU A 463 -11.28 -23.94 -10.42
CA LEU A 463 -12.01 -25.20 -10.38
C LEU A 463 -11.77 -25.99 -9.08
N ILE A 464 -12.70 -26.87 -8.78
CA ILE A 464 -12.58 -27.89 -7.74
C ILE A 464 -13.13 -29.22 -8.26
N VAL A 465 -12.43 -30.31 -7.97
CA VAL A 465 -12.82 -31.66 -8.32
C VAL A 465 -13.26 -32.37 -7.04
N LEU A 466 -14.50 -32.87 -7.05
CA LEU A 466 -15.15 -33.47 -5.89
C LEU A 466 -15.56 -34.91 -6.22
N ILE A 467 -15.04 -35.87 -5.47
CA ILE A 467 -15.27 -37.30 -5.69
C ILE A 467 -15.83 -37.90 -4.39
N PRO A 468 -17.09 -38.38 -4.36
CA PRO A 468 -17.62 -39.16 -3.25
C PRO A 468 -16.95 -40.53 -3.24
N GLU A 469 -16.26 -40.85 -2.15
CA GLU A 469 -15.50 -42.10 -1.97
C GLU A 469 -15.44 -42.45 -0.48
N ASP A 470 -15.52 -43.75 -0.14
CA ASP A 470 -15.40 -44.25 1.25
C ASP A 470 -16.32 -43.55 2.28
N GLY A 471 -17.53 -43.19 1.87
CA GLY A 471 -18.48 -42.47 2.73
C GLY A 471 -18.01 -41.06 3.11
N ARG A 472 -17.10 -40.46 2.35
CA ARG A 472 -16.59 -39.09 2.51
C ARG A 472 -16.55 -38.37 1.16
N LEU A 473 -16.43 -37.05 1.20
CA LEU A 473 -16.21 -36.27 -0.02
C LEU A 473 -14.71 -35.96 -0.16
N LEU A 474 -14.07 -36.54 -1.17
CA LEU A 474 -12.68 -36.24 -1.54
C LEU A 474 -12.64 -34.96 -2.37
N VAL A 475 -11.86 -33.98 -1.91
CA VAL A 475 -11.39 -32.86 -2.72
C VAL A 475 -10.12 -33.32 -3.42
N ASP A 476 -10.27 -33.83 -4.63
CA ASP A 476 -9.17 -34.41 -5.42
C ASP A 476 -8.24 -33.31 -5.96
N ASN A 477 -8.82 -32.19 -6.40
CA ASN A 477 -8.07 -31.05 -6.91
C ASN A 477 -8.78 -29.74 -6.58
N VAL A 478 -8.01 -28.70 -6.23
CA VAL A 478 -8.47 -27.32 -6.15
C VAL A 478 -7.44 -26.40 -6.80
N ALA A 479 -7.84 -25.74 -7.88
CA ALA A 479 -6.94 -24.88 -8.68
C ALA A 479 -7.57 -23.52 -8.94
N VAL A 480 -6.77 -22.47 -8.83
CA VAL A 480 -7.17 -21.08 -9.16
C VAL A 480 -6.10 -20.51 -10.08
N ASP A 481 -6.56 -19.84 -11.13
CA ASP A 481 -5.69 -19.15 -12.09
C ASP A 481 -4.72 -18.22 -11.33
N PRO A 482 -3.39 -18.32 -11.59
CA PRO A 482 -2.39 -17.51 -10.89
C PRO A 482 -2.66 -16.00 -10.91
N SER A 483 -3.29 -15.47 -11.98
CA SER A 483 -3.62 -14.05 -12.12
C SER A 483 -4.77 -13.58 -11.23
N ARG A 484 -5.56 -14.53 -10.69
CA ARG A 484 -6.73 -14.30 -9.83
C ARG A 484 -6.53 -14.80 -8.39
N GLN A 485 -5.31 -15.25 -8.05
CA GLN A 485 -4.98 -15.68 -6.69
C GLN A 485 -5.00 -14.51 -5.71
N GLY A 486 -5.37 -14.78 -4.46
CA GLY A 486 -5.52 -13.75 -3.43
C GLY A 486 -6.90 -13.10 -3.37
N GLU A 487 -7.77 -13.37 -4.33
CA GLU A 487 -9.14 -12.83 -4.38
C GLU A 487 -10.18 -13.66 -3.61
N GLY A 488 -9.72 -14.69 -2.88
CA GLY A 488 -10.59 -15.56 -2.07
C GLY A 488 -11.30 -16.68 -2.83
N LEU A 489 -11.06 -16.83 -4.14
CA LEU A 489 -11.68 -17.86 -4.99
C LEU A 489 -11.46 -19.29 -4.48
N GLY A 490 -10.22 -19.65 -4.11
CA GLY A 490 -9.92 -20.99 -3.57
C GLY A 490 -10.62 -21.26 -2.24
N ARG A 491 -10.89 -20.23 -1.44
CA ARG A 491 -11.69 -20.36 -0.22
C ARG A 491 -13.13 -20.70 -0.57
N ARG A 492 -13.72 -20.01 -1.54
CA ARG A 492 -15.10 -20.23 -1.97
C ARG A 492 -15.31 -21.60 -2.60
N LEU A 493 -14.33 -22.07 -3.37
CA LEU A 493 -14.33 -23.43 -3.92
C LEU A 493 -14.35 -24.49 -2.80
N LEU A 494 -13.58 -24.29 -1.72
CA LEU A 494 -13.63 -25.18 -0.55
C LEU A 494 -14.93 -25.05 0.24
N ASP A 495 -15.49 -23.84 0.38
CA ASP A 495 -16.79 -23.63 1.01
C ASP A 495 -17.89 -24.39 0.25
N HIS A 496 -17.85 -24.37 -1.10
CA HIS A 496 -18.72 -25.16 -1.96
C HIS A 496 -18.55 -26.68 -1.75
N ALA A 497 -17.32 -27.16 -1.52
CA ALA A 497 -17.11 -28.58 -1.17
C ALA A 497 -17.80 -28.97 0.14
N GLU A 498 -17.77 -28.10 1.15
CA GLU A 498 -18.50 -28.31 2.42
C GLU A 498 -20.02 -28.38 2.20
N GLU A 499 -20.56 -27.49 1.36
CA GLU A 499 -21.98 -27.49 0.98
C GLU A 499 -22.37 -28.76 0.23
N GLN A 500 -21.57 -29.19 -0.74
CA GLN A 500 -21.80 -30.44 -1.49
C GLN A 500 -21.73 -31.68 -0.60
N ALA A 501 -20.77 -31.75 0.32
CA ALA A 501 -20.66 -32.86 1.26
C ALA A 501 -21.89 -32.94 2.17
N ARG A 502 -22.39 -31.80 2.69
CA ARG A 502 -23.63 -31.76 3.47
C ARG A 502 -24.85 -32.17 2.64
N ALA A 503 -24.94 -31.69 1.39
CA ALA A 503 -26.03 -32.06 0.48
C ALA A 503 -26.05 -33.56 0.17
N LEU A 504 -24.88 -34.21 0.13
CA LEU A 504 -24.73 -35.64 -0.06
C LEU A 504 -24.85 -36.46 1.25
N GLY A 505 -25.07 -35.81 2.40
CA GLY A 505 -25.14 -36.48 3.70
C GLY A 505 -23.82 -37.07 4.19
N LEU A 506 -22.69 -36.58 3.68
CA LEU A 506 -21.36 -37.11 4.00
C LEU A 506 -20.80 -36.40 5.25
N PRO A 507 -20.31 -37.14 6.26
CA PRO A 507 -19.91 -36.59 7.57
C PRO A 507 -18.56 -35.85 7.56
N ALA A 508 -17.78 -35.97 6.48
CA ALA A 508 -16.44 -35.39 6.42
C ALA A 508 -15.96 -35.14 4.99
N LEU A 509 -15.06 -34.17 4.88
CA LEU A 509 -14.21 -33.92 3.71
C LEU A 509 -12.83 -34.56 3.91
N ARG A 510 -12.25 -35.04 2.81
CA ARG A 510 -10.86 -35.48 2.74
C ARG A 510 -10.15 -34.73 1.62
N LEU A 511 -8.86 -34.47 1.79
CA LEU A 511 -7.99 -34.00 0.71
C LEU A 511 -6.61 -34.61 0.86
N ILE A 512 -5.88 -34.64 -0.26
CA ILE A 512 -4.51 -35.12 -0.32
C ILE A 512 -3.65 -33.97 -0.85
N THR A 513 -2.54 -33.69 -0.16
CA THR A 513 -1.59 -32.66 -0.59
C THR A 513 -0.17 -33.19 -0.50
N ASN A 514 0.79 -32.56 -1.18
CA ASN A 514 2.19 -33.02 -1.12
C ASN A 514 2.87 -32.46 0.14
N GLU A 515 3.73 -33.24 0.79
CA GLU A 515 4.45 -32.83 2.00
C GLU A 515 5.28 -31.54 1.81
N LYS A 516 5.82 -31.32 0.60
CA LYS A 516 6.56 -30.11 0.27
C LYS A 516 5.67 -28.86 0.15
N MET A 517 4.34 -29.00 0.05
CA MET A 517 3.38 -27.91 -0.02
C MET A 517 3.00 -27.39 1.38
N THR A 518 3.99 -27.07 2.22
CA THR A 518 3.80 -26.65 3.62
C THR A 518 2.88 -25.43 3.78
N SER A 519 2.86 -24.51 2.80
CA SER A 519 1.95 -23.36 2.79
C SER A 519 0.48 -23.75 2.58
N ASN A 520 0.21 -24.81 1.80
CA ASN A 520 -1.13 -25.35 1.60
C ASN A 520 -1.61 -26.10 2.85
N ILE A 521 -0.74 -26.93 3.44
CA ILE A 521 -1.03 -27.64 4.70
C ILE A 521 -1.47 -26.64 5.79
N ALA A 522 -0.65 -25.61 6.03
CA ALA A 522 -1.00 -24.56 7.01
C ALA A 522 -2.29 -23.79 6.67
N ARG A 523 -2.66 -23.70 5.37
CA ARG A 523 -3.92 -23.10 4.94
C ARG A 523 -5.11 -24.01 5.26
N TYR A 524 -4.99 -25.32 5.05
CA TYR A 524 -6.04 -26.29 5.37
C TYR A 524 -6.23 -26.42 6.90
N GLU A 525 -5.16 -26.43 7.68
CA GLU A 525 -5.23 -26.48 9.15
C GLU A 525 -6.04 -25.32 9.74
N ARG A 526 -5.79 -24.09 9.25
CA ARG A 526 -6.58 -22.90 9.65
C ARG A 526 -8.06 -22.99 9.31
N ARG A 527 -8.46 -23.93 8.43
CA ARG A 527 -9.85 -24.19 8.04
C ARG A 527 -10.49 -25.35 8.80
N GLY A 528 -9.76 -25.95 9.73
CA GLY A 528 -10.23 -27.07 10.54
C GLY A 528 -9.92 -28.45 9.97
N TYR A 529 -9.13 -28.54 8.88
CA TYR A 529 -8.58 -29.83 8.48
C TYR A 529 -7.50 -30.26 9.46
N ARG A 530 -7.43 -31.57 9.73
CA ARG A 530 -6.38 -32.19 10.52
C ARG A 530 -5.65 -33.22 9.67
N GLU A 531 -4.34 -33.31 9.86
CA GLU A 531 -3.56 -34.39 9.26
C GLU A 531 -4.01 -35.74 9.84
N THR A 532 -4.32 -36.70 8.95
CA THR A 532 -4.78 -38.05 9.32
C THR A 532 -3.76 -39.14 8.98
N GLY A 533 -2.73 -38.80 8.21
CA GLY A 533 -1.66 -39.74 7.85
C GLY A 533 -0.75 -39.19 6.76
N ARG A 534 0.37 -39.88 6.54
CA ARG A 534 1.28 -39.67 5.42
C ARG A 534 1.52 -41.00 4.74
N GLU A 535 1.57 -40.98 3.41
CA GLU A 535 1.86 -42.18 2.62
C GLU A 535 2.66 -41.80 1.37
N GLU A 536 3.29 -42.80 0.74
CA GLU A 536 3.97 -42.60 -0.53
C GLU A 536 3.09 -43.13 -1.66
N ILE A 537 2.57 -42.22 -2.50
CA ILE A 537 1.68 -42.55 -3.62
C ILE A 537 2.45 -42.34 -4.92
N GLN A 538 2.72 -43.43 -5.65
CA GLN A 538 3.41 -43.38 -6.96
C GLN A 538 4.74 -42.60 -6.90
N GLY A 539 5.55 -42.83 -5.86
CA GLY A 539 6.83 -42.13 -5.65
C GLY A 539 6.70 -40.69 -5.13
N ARG A 540 5.52 -40.30 -4.61
CA ARG A 540 5.24 -38.96 -4.08
C ARG A 540 4.85 -39.04 -2.60
N HIS A 541 5.50 -38.25 -1.75
CA HIS A 541 5.13 -38.13 -0.34
C HIS A 541 3.84 -37.29 -0.19
N ALA A 542 2.75 -37.97 0.09
CA ALA A 542 1.41 -37.43 0.25
C ALA A 542 1.05 -37.26 1.73
N VAL A 543 0.37 -36.17 2.04
CA VAL A 543 -0.18 -35.84 3.36
C VAL A 543 -1.70 -35.87 3.24
N HIS A 544 -2.33 -36.73 4.04
CA HIS A 544 -3.77 -36.92 4.08
C HIS A 544 -4.33 -35.99 5.13
N MET A 545 -5.34 -35.21 4.75
CA MET A 545 -6.01 -34.32 5.67
C MET A 545 -7.52 -34.54 5.60
N ALA A 546 -8.18 -34.47 6.75
CA ALA A 546 -9.63 -34.59 6.85
C ALA A 546 -10.24 -33.50 7.71
N LYS A 547 -11.48 -33.14 7.40
CA LYS A 547 -12.30 -32.20 8.16
C LYS A 547 -13.67 -32.80 8.39
N THR A 548 -14.06 -32.97 9.65
CA THR A 548 -15.43 -33.33 10.04
C THR A 548 -16.34 -32.12 9.89
N LEU A 549 -17.56 -32.33 9.39
CA LEU A 549 -18.51 -31.27 8.98
C LEU A 549 -19.55 -30.88 10.02
#